data_AF-A0A6J4LRP0-F1
#
_entry.id   AF-A0A6J4LRP0-F1
#
_cell.length_a   1.000
_cell.length_b   1.000
_cell.length_c   1.000
_cell.angle_alpha   90.00
_cell.angle_beta   90.00
_cell.angle_gamma   90.00
#
_symmetry.space_group_name_H-M   'P 1'
#
loop_
_entity.id
_entity.type
_entity.pdbx_description
1 polymer ?
#
loop_
_entity_poly.entity_id
_entity_poly.type
_entity_poly.pdbx_seq_one_letter_code
_entity_poly.pdbx_strand_id
1 'polypeptide(L)'
;MPTTAASPGARAAGAGAAINLLLTDCYDAPAQQRVVRGLRDFRATCRAACGAAFAALPAAERERVLRLVDAEAQRTGDAHYFALVRELALRAYFSSEIGMTQALRYVRVPGRWVGCVPRTPGQPAWG
;
A
#
# COMPACT_ATOMS: atom_id res chain seq x y z
N MET A 1 -1.67 0.14 4.60
CA MET A 1 -1.84 0.69 5.96
C MET A 1 -3.00 0.00 6.68
N PRO A 2 -2.77 -0.63 7.85
CA PRO A 2 -3.84 -1.15 8.69
C PRO A 2 -4.59 -0.01 9.39
N THR A 3 -5.84 -0.25 9.79
CA THR A 3 -6.60 0.69 10.62
C THR A 3 -5.96 0.80 11.99
N THR A 4 -5.81 2.04 12.48
CA THR A 4 -5.41 2.35 13.86
C THR A 4 -6.48 3.19 14.53
N ALA A 5 -6.34 3.44 15.85
CA ALA A 5 -7.24 4.34 16.56
C ALA A 5 -7.22 5.78 16.01
N ALA A 6 -6.10 6.21 15.43
CA ALA A 6 -5.90 7.58 14.95
C ALA A 6 -6.21 7.75 13.45
N SER A 7 -6.24 6.66 12.68
CA SER A 7 -6.43 6.75 11.23
C SER A 7 -7.06 5.46 10.65
N PRO A 8 -8.17 5.58 9.90
CA PRO A 8 -8.75 4.49 9.12
C PRO A 8 -7.77 3.91 8.10
N GLY A 9 -7.78 2.59 7.93
CA GLY A 9 -6.84 1.91 7.06
C GLY A 9 -7.11 2.09 5.56
N ALA A 10 -6.23 1.53 4.73
CA ALA A 10 -6.25 1.73 3.28
C ALA A 10 -7.52 1.27 2.56
N ARG A 11 -8.26 0.32 3.14
CA ARG A 11 -9.58 -0.07 2.63
C ARG A 11 -10.59 1.08 2.75
N ALA A 12 -10.64 1.75 3.89
CA ALA A 12 -11.55 2.88 4.13
C ALA A 12 -11.17 4.09 3.26
N ALA A 13 -9.87 4.26 2.99
CA ALA A 13 -9.36 5.29 2.08
C ALA A 13 -9.63 5.03 0.59
N GLY A 14 -10.35 3.97 0.23
CA GLY A 14 -10.65 3.66 -1.18
C GLY A 14 -9.44 3.22 -2.01
N ALA A 15 -8.34 2.81 -1.37
CA ALA A 15 -7.08 2.55 -2.06
C ALA A 15 -7.22 1.47 -3.16
N GLY A 16 -8.10 0.48 -2.97
CA GLY A 16 -8.33 -0.56 -3.97
C GLY A 16 -8.88 -0.01 -5.29
N ALA A 17 -9.86 0.89 -5.24
CA ALA A 17 -10.44 1.53 -6.42
C ALA A 17 -9.42 2.46 -7.10
N ALA A 18 -8.67 3.23 -6.30
CA ALA A 18 -7.61 4.10 -6.81
C ALA A 18 -6.48 3.32 -7.49
N ILE A 19 -6.05 2.18 -6.93
CA ILE A 19 -5.05 1.31 -7.58
C ILE A 19 -5.56 0.83 -8.94
N ASN A 20 -6.83 0.41 -9.03
CA ASN A 20 -7.41 -0.04 -10.29
C ASN A 20 -7.41 1.08 -11.34
N LEU A 21 -7.92 2.26 -10.98
CA LEU A 21 -7.95 3.44 -11.85
C LEU A 21 -6.54 3.84 -12.32
N LEU A 22 -5.59 3.94 -11.39
CA LEU A 22 -4.20 4.30 -11.72
C LEU A 22 -3.58 3.27 -12.65
N LEU A 23 -3.83 1.99 -12.42
CA LEU A 23 -3.29 0.91 -13.25
C LEU A 23 -3.89 0.92 -14.66
N THR A 24 -5.20 1.16 -14.80
CA THR A 24 -5.87 1.20 -16.11
C THR A 24 -5.50 2.43 -16.92
N ASP A 25 -5.38 3.58 -16.27
CA ASP A 25 -5.30 4.87 -16.96
C ASP A 25 -3.86 5.37 -17.13
N CYS A 26 -2.93 4.93 -16.28
CA CYS A 26 -1.56 5.47 -16.23
C CYS A 26 -0.46 4.46 -16.57
N TYR A 27 -0.77 3.17 -16.77
CA TYR A 27 0.23 2.13 -17.07
C TYR A 27 -0.12 1.38 -18.35
N ASP A 28 0.91 0.88 -19.02
CA ASP A 28 0.80 0.15 -20.27
C ASP A 28 0.28 -1.29 -20.09
N ALA A 29 -0.17 -1.91 -21.19
CA ALA A 29 -0.71 -3.26 -21.16
C ALA A 29 0.26 -4.31 -20.55
N PRO A 30 1.59 -4.27 -20.82
CA PRO A 30 2.54 -5.16 -20.14
C PRO A 30 2.54 -5.03 -18.61
N ALA A 31 2.52 -3.81 -18.07
CA ALA A 31 2.46 -3.60 -16.62
C ALA A 31 1.12 -4.04 -16.03
N GLN A 32 0.01 -3.74 -16.70
CA GLN A 32 -1.32 -4.20 -16.30
C GLN A 32 -1.39 -5.74 -16.23
N GLN A 33 -0.92 -6.43 -17.28
CA GLN A 33 -0.89 -7.88 -17.35
C GLN A 33 0.02 -8.50 -16.29
N ARG A 34 1.19 -7.91 -16.05
CA ARG A 34 2.11 -8.33 -14.97
C ARG A 34 1.40 -8.31 -13.62
N VAL A 35 0.68 -7.23 -13.31
CA VAL A 35 -0.07 -7.11 -12.05
C VAL A 35 -1.22 -8.10 -11.96
N VAL A 36 -2.05 -8.19 -13.00
CA VAL A 36 -3.21 -9.11 -13.00
C VAL A 36 -2.76 -10.56 -12.87
N ARG A 37 -1.72 -10.96 -13.61
CA ARG A 37 -1.15 -12.32 -13.51
C ARG A 37 -0.55 -12.56 -12.14
N GLY A 38 0.29 -11.65 -11.65
CA GLY A 38 0.92 -11.79 -10.34
C GLY A 38 -0.10 -11.92 -9.20
N LEU A 39 -1.19 -11.14 -9.22
CA LEU A 39 -2.27 -11.25 -8.23
C LEU A 39 -3.05 -12.58 -8.34
N ARG A 40 -3.21 -13.11 -9.56
CA ARG A 40 -3.83 -14.44 -9.78
C ARG A 40 -2.95 -15.54 -9.22
N ASP A 41 -1.67 -15.52 -9.56
CA ASP A 41 -0.68 -16.50 -9.12
C ASP A 41 -0.53 -16.46 -7.59
N PHE A 42 -0.46 -15.27 -6.99
CA PHE A 42 -0.47 -15.09 -5.55
C PHE A 42 -1.68 -15.74 -4.85
N ARG A 43 -2.89 -15.54 -5.39
CA ARG A 43 -4.11 -16.13 -4.84
C ARG A 43 -4.09 -17.66 -4.94
N ALA A 44 -3.57 -18.20 -6.04
CA ALA A 44 -3.41 -19.64 -6.22
C ALA A 44 -2.41 -20.21 -5.20
N THR A 45 -1.24 -19.57 -5.06
CA THR A 45 -0.21 -19.95 -4.07
C THR A 45 -0.75 -19.90 -2.65
N CYS A 46 -1.50 -18.86 -2.27
CA CYS A 46 -2.11 -18.79 -0.93
C CYS A 46 -3.08 -19.94 -0.67
N ARG A 47 -3.94 -20.27 -1.64
CA ARG A 47 -4.87 -21.40 -1.51
C ARG A 47 -4.14 -22.74 -1.42
N ALA A 48 -3.10 -22.93 -2.23
CA ALA A 48 -2.32 -24.16 -2.24
C ALA A 48 -1.48 -24.34 -0.95
N ALA A 49 -0.81 -23.28 -0.49
CA ALA A 49 0.11 -23.34 0.64
C ALA A 49 -0.59 -23.26 2.01
N CYS A 50 -1.71 -22.53 2.10
CA CYS A 50 -2.38 -22.26 3.38
C CYS A 50 -3.80 -22.85 3.46
N GLY A 51 -4.29 -23.52 2.40
CA GLY A 51 -5.64 -24.11 2.35
C GLY A 51 -6.79 -23.09 2.34
N ALA A 52 -6.49 -21.79 2.32
CA ALA A 52 -7.48 -20.72 2.45
C ALA A 52 -7.14 -19.50 1.58
N ALA A 53 -8.13 -18.63 1.35
CA ALA A 53 -7.88 -17.35 0.70
C ALA A 53 -7.08 -16.43 1.62
N PHE A 54 -6.18 -15.61 1.06
CA PHE A 54 -5.32 -14.69 1.81
C PHE A 54 -6.09 -13.84 2.84
N ALA A 55 -7.29 -13.34 2.48
CA ALA A 55 -8.10 -12.51 3.37
C ALA A 55 -8.63 -13.27 4.61
N ALA A 56 -8.77 -14.59 4.53
CA ALA A 56 -9.22 -15.44 5.62
C ALA A 56 -8.10 -15.88 6.56
N LEU A 57 -6.83 -15.66 6.18
CA LEU A 57 -5.69 -16.00 7.03
C LEU A 57 -5.60 -15.09 8.27
N PRO A 58 -5.09 -15.59 9.41
CA PRO A 58 -4.78 -14.77 10.58
C PRO A 58 -3.81 -13.62 10.26
N ALA A 59 -3.85 -12.55 11.06
CA ALA A 59 -3.03 -11.35 10.79
C ALA A 59 -1.52 -11.65 10.69
N ALA A 60 -0.98 -12.46 11.62
CA ALA A 60 0.43 -12.86 11.61
C ALA A 60 0.81 -13.69 10.37
N GLU A 61 -0.09 -14.57 9.93
CA GLU A 61 0.10 -15.40 8.73
C GLU A 61 0.11 -14.52 7.46
N ARG A 62 -0.81 -13.57 7.36
CA ARG A 62 -0.87 -12.60 6.25
C ARG A 62 0.42 -11.80 6.17
N GLU A 63 0.93 -11.32 7.30
CA GLU A 63 2.17 -10.57 7.38
C GLU A 63 3.37 -11.42 6.96
N ARG A 64 3.45 -12.67 7.43
CA ARG A 64 4.49 -13.63 7.04
C ARG A 64 4.50 -13.85 5.52
N VAL A 65 3.33 -14.12 4.93
CA VAL A 65 3.19 -14.34 3.48
C VAL A 65 3.60 -13.10 2.69
N LEU A 66 3.16 -11.90 3.12
CA LEU A 66 3.54 -10.65 2.44
C LEU A 66 5.03 -10.36 2.53
N ARG A 67 5.69 -10.67 3.66
CA ARG A 67 7.15 -10.52 3.79
C ARG A 67 7.92 -11.41 2.81
N LEU A 68 7.43 -12.64 2.58
CA LEU A 68 8.05 -13.55 1.61
C LEU A 68 7.94 -13.01 0.18
N VAL A 69 6.76 -12.50 -0.19
CA VAL A 69 6.52 -11.89 -1.50
C VAL A 69 7.33 -10.60 -1.68
N ASP A 70 7.47 -9.79 -0.62
CA ASP A 70 8.32 -8.59 -0.67
C ASP A 70 9.79 -8.96 -0.85
N ALA A 71 10.30 -9.96 -0.13
CA ALA A 71 11.67 -10.45 -0.28
C ALA A 71 11.94 -11.06 -1.68
N GLU A 72 10.94 -11.68 -2.31
CA GLU A 72 11.00 -12.08 -3.71
C GLU A 72 11.07 -10.87 -4.63
N ALA A 73 10.17 -9.90 -4.43
CA ALA A 73 10.14 -8.68 -5.22
C ALA A 73 11.45 -7.88 -5.16
N GLN A 74 12.07 -7.77 -3.99
CA GLN A 74 13.37 -7.10 -3.82
C GLN A 74 14.50 -7.78 -4.61
N ARG A 75 14.45 -9.11 -4.81
CA ARG A 75 15.46 -9.84 -5.59
C ARG A 75 15.24 -9.70 -7.09
N THR A 76 13.99 -9.64 -7.53
CA THR A 76 13.61 -9.56 -8.94
C THR A 76 13.53 -8.12 -9.46
N GLY A 77 13.41 -7.13 -8.56
CA GLY A 77 13.30 -5.72 -8.90
C GLY A 77 11.94 -5.35 -9.51
N ASP A 78 11.94 -4.32 -10.35
CA ASP A 78 10.73 -3.72 -10.96
C ASP A 78 9.96 -4.68 -11.90
N ALA A 79 10.60 -5.79 -12.29
CA ALA A 79 9.96 -6.86 -13.04
C ALA A 79 8.94 -7.65 -12.21
N HIS A 80 8.94 -7.51 -10.87
CA HIS A 80 8.00 -8.19 -10.00
C HIS A 80 6.71 -7.38 -9.80
N TYR A 81 5.55 -8.03 -9.89
CA TYR A 81 4.25 -7.37 -9.76
C TYR A 81 4.06 -6.64 -8.42
N PHE A 82 4.59 -7.22 -7.34
CA PHE A 82 4.39 -6.72 -5.98
C PHE A 82 5.03 -5.36 -5.75
N ALA A 83 6.16 -5.05 -6.39
CA ALA A 83 6.82 -3.76 -6.27
C ALA A 83 5.88 -2.62 -6.71
N LEU A 84 5.30 -2.76 -7.91
CA LEU A 84 4.34 -1.80 -8.46
C LEU A 84 3.06 -1.72 -7.61
N VAL A 85 2.48 -2.86 -7.22
CA VAL A 85 1.25 -2.86 -6.40
C VAL A 85 1.48 -2.19 -5.04
N ARG A 86 2.65 -2.40 -4.42
CA ARG A 86 3.02 -1.80 -3.15
C ARG A 86 3.17 -0.28 -3.29
N GLU A 87 3.85 0.18 -4.33
CA GLU A 87 3.97 1.61 -4.64
C GLU A 87 2.59 2.25 -4.84
N LEU A 88 1.75 1.65 -5.69
CA LEU A 88 0.40 2.13 -5.96
C LEU A 88 -0.46 2.18 -4.69
N ALA A 89 -0.32 1.19 -3.80
CA ALA A 89 -1.04 1.17 -2.53
C ALA A 89 -0.61 2.31 -1.59
N LEU A 90 0.69 2.63 -1.55
CA LEU A 90 1.18 3.77 -0.77
C LEU A 90 0.70 5.09 -1.37
N ARG A 91 0.84 5.27 -2.68
CA ARG A 91 0.39 6.47 -3.40
C ARG A 91 -1.12 6.68 -3.21
N ALA A 92 -1.92 5.64 -3.44
CA ALA A 92 -3.36 5.71 -3.28
C ALA A 92 -3.78 6.09 -1.86
N TYR A 93 -3.08 5.57 -0.84
CA TYR A 93 -3.39 5.92 0.55
C TYR A 93 -2.98 7.35 0.90
N PHE A 94 -1.75 7.74 0.60
CA PHE A 94 -1.21 9.05 1.01
C PHE A 94 -1.71 10.22 0.17
N SER A 95 -2.33 9.96 -0.99
CA SER A 95 -3.09 10.97 -1.74
C SER A 95 -4.58 11.01 -1.38
N SER A 96 -5.05 10.15 -0.48
CA SER A 96 -6.44 10.20 0.00
C SER A 96 -6.62 11.24 1.09
N GLU A 97 -7.84 11.75 1.26
CA GLU A 97 -8.17 12.66 2.36
C GLU A 97 -7.81 12.07 3.73
N ILE A 98 -8.08 10.77 3.93
CA ILE A 98 -7.74 10.06 5.17
C ILE A 98 -6.22 10.04 5.39
N GLY A 99 -5.46 9.73 4.34
CA GLY A 99 -4.00 9.70 4.41
C GLY A 99 -3.42 11.07 4.71
N MET A 100 -3.90 12.13 4.06
CA MET A 100 -3.36 13.48 4.22
C MET A 100 -3.78 14.12 5.54
N THR A 101 -5.05 14.00 5.95
CA THR A 101 -5.60 14.77 7.09
C THR A 101 -5.58 14.03 8.42
N GLN A 102 -5.58 12.69 8.41
CA GLN A 102 -5.67 11.88 9.63
C GLN A 102 -4.39 11.08 9.87
N ALA A 103 -3.76 10.52 8.84
CA ALA A 103 -2.50 9.80 8.97
C ALA A 103 -1.27 10.74 8.98
N LEU A 104 -1.37 11.88 8.31
CA LEU A 104 -0.34 12.91 8.22
C LEU A 104 -0.84 14.22 8.85
N ARG A 105 0.12 15.09 9.16
CA ARG A 105 -0.15 16.45 9.59
C ARG A 105 -0.27 17.34 8.36
N TYR A 106 -1.50 17.47 7.86
CA TYR A 106 -1.80 18.39 6.76
C TYR A 106 -1.83 19.84 7.23
N VAL A 107 -1.14 20.72 6.51
CA VAL A 107 -1.28 22.17 6.63
C VAL A 107 -1.66 22.72 5.27
N ARG A 108 -2.92 23.18 5.16
CA ARG A 108 -3.51 23.65 3.90
C ARG A 108 -2.70 24.74 3.20
N VAL A 109 -2.11 25.65 3.98
CA VAL A 109 -1.27 26.74 3.50
C VAL A 109 0.01 26.74 4.32
N PRO A 110 1.11 26.15 3.82
CA PRO A 110 2.37 26.20 4.55
C PRO A 110 2.84 27.65 4.61
N GLY A 111 3.06 28.14 5.84
CA GLY A 111 3.64 29.45 6.07
C GLY A 111 5.15 29.45 5.82
N ARG A 112 5.88 30.26 6.58
CA ARG A 112 7.35 30.31 6.51
C ARG A 112 7.96 28.91 6.67
N TRP A 113 8.89 28.56 5.78
CA TRP A 113 9.67 27.33 5.90
C TRP A 113 10.58 27.38 7.14
N VAL A 114 10.52 26.34 7.95
CA VAL A 114 11.36 26.15 9.15
C VAL A 114 12.03 24.79 9.04
N GLY A 115 13.33 24.76 8.75
CA GLY A 115 14.06 23.52 8.48
C GLY A 115 14.15 22.55 9.66
N CYS A 116 14.22 23.06 10.89
CA CYS A 116 14.29 22.26 12.10
C CYS A 116 13.16 22.64 13.05
N VAL A 117 12.12 21.80 13.11
CA VAL A 117 11.05 21.89 14.11
C VAL A 117 11.23 20.73 15.10
N PRO A 118 11.27 20.99 16.41
CA PRO A 118 11.37 19.91 17.41
C PRO A 118 10.25 18.89 17.22
N ARG A 119 10.60 17.60 17.16
CA ARG A 119 9.63 16.52 17.01
C ARG A 119 9.13 16.10 18.38
N THR A 120 7.82 16.16 18.60
CA THR A 120 7.21 15.60 19.81
C THR A 120 7.01 14.08 19.66
N PRO A 121 7.18 13.28 20.74
CA PRO A 121 6.91 11.85 20.70
C PRO A 121 5.46 11.58 20.27
N GLY A 122 5.28 10.66 19.31
CA GLY A 122 3.95 10.34 18.76
C GLY A 122 3.43 11.32 17.71
N GLN A 123 4.18 12.38 17.36
CA GLN A 123 3.76 13.32 16.33
C GLN A 123 3.73 12.65 14.93
N PRO A 124 2.61 12.76 14.20
CA PRO A 124 2.51 12.31 12.81
C PRO A 124 3.54 13.00 11.91
N ALA A 125 3.89 12.33 10.81
CA ALA A 125 4.72 12.95 9.77
C ALA A 125 3.95 14.06 9.05
N TRP A 126 4.68 15.01 8.46
CA TRP A 126 4.09 16.07 7.63
C TRP A 126 3.70 15.51 6.25
N GLY A 127 2.60 16.01 5.70
CA GLY A 127 2.04 15.62 4.40
C GLY A 127 1.57 16.81 3.58
#